data_AF-A0A438ICK2-F1
#
_entry.id   AF-A0A438ICK2-F1
#
_cell.length_a   1.000
_cell.length_b   1.000
_cell.length_c   1.000
_cell.angle_alpha   90.00
_cell.angle_beta   90.00
_cell.angle_gamma   90.00
#
_symmetry.space_group_name_H-M   'P 1'
#
loop_
_entity.id
_entity.type
_entity.pdbx_description
1 polymer ?
#
loop_
_entity_poly.entity_id
_entity_poly.type
_entity_poly.pdbx_seq_one_letter_code
_entity_poly.pdbx_strand_id
1 'polypeptide(L)'
;MQSLSKENIAHLKEVVLLSEGVQHLISKDMEELLRIAAADKREELKIFSGEVVRFGNRCKDPQWHNLDRYFEKLGSELTPQKQLKEEADTVMQQLMTLVQYTAELYHELHALDRFEQDYRRKLQEEDNSNAAQRGNLCLHFHL
;
A
#
# COMPACT_ATOMS: atom_id res chain seq x y z
N MET A 1 0.35 -35.48 11.78
CA MET A 1 0.34 -34.34 12.71
C MET A 1 -1.08 -34.12 13.21
N GLN A 2 -1.35 -34.37 14.49
CA GLN A 2 -2.68 -34.13 15.06
C GLN A 2 -2.93 -32.64 15.32
N SER A 3 -1.89 -31.83 15.52
CA SER A 3 -1.96 -30.38 15.79
C SER A 3 -2.71 -29.57 14.72
N LEU A 4 -2.78 -30.06 13.48
CA LEU A 4 -3.51 -29.43 12.36
C LEU A 4 -4.78 -30.20 11.96
N SER A 5 -5.28 -31.08 12.83
CA SER A 5 -6.60 -31.71 12.64
C SER A 5 -7.70 -30.65 12.65
N LYS A 6 -8.85 -30.96 12.05
CA LYS A 6 -10.00 -30.04 12.02
C LYS A 6 -10.44 -29.67 13.44
N GLU A 7 -10.44 -30.66 14.32
CA GLU A 7 -10.79 -30.52 15.72
C GLU A 7 -9.83 -29.57 16.46
N ASN A 8 -8.52 -29.74 16.27
CA ASN A 8 -7.53 -28.86 16.91
C ASN A 8 -7.51 -27.45 16.33
N ILE A 9 -7.77 -27.29 15.03
CA ILE A 9 -7.91 -25.97 14.41
C ILE A 9 -9.17 -25.27 14.92
N ALA A 10 -10.29 -25.98 15.06
CA ALA A 10 -11.51 -25.44 15.65
C ALA A 10 -11.27 -25.02 17.11
N HIS A 11 -10.65 -25.90 17.91
CA HIS A 11 -10.29 -25.58 19.29
C HIS A 11 -9.35 -24.36 19.39
N LEU A 12 -8.33 -24.26 18.53
CA LEU A 12 -7.46 -23.08 18.48
C LEU A 12 -8.28 -21.81 18.22
N LYS A 13 -9.14 -21.82 17.20
CA LYS A 13 -9.90 -20.64 16.77
C LYS A 13 -10.98 -20.23 17.76
N GLU A 14 -11.73 -21.20 18.27
CA GLU A 14 -12.96 -20.94 19.03
C GLU A 14 -12.72 -20.89 20.55
N VAL A 15 -11.63 -21.49 21.04
CA VAL A 15 -11.35 -21.57 22.48
C VAL A 15 -10.10 -20.78 22.83
N VAL A 16 -8.97 -21.08 22.19
CA VAL A 16 -7.67 -20.52 22.59
C VAL A 16 -7.56 -19.05 22.17
N LEU A 17 -7.78 -18.74 20.89
CA LEU A 17 -7.60 -17.39 20.35
C LEU A 17 -8.65 -16.39 20.88
N LEU A 18 -9.84 -16.88 21.26
CA LEU A 18 -10.90 -16.06 21.87
C LEU A 18 -10.77 -15.89 23.39
N SER A 19 -9.81 -16.56 24.02
CA SER A 19 -9.60 -16.44 25.47
C SER A 19 -9.21 -15.01 25.87
N GLU A 20 -9.68 -14.55 27.02
CA GLU A 20 -9.37 -13.21 27.52
C GLU A 20 -7.86 -12.97 27.63
N GLY A 21 -7.09 -13.98 28.07
CA GLY A 21 -5.64 -13.86 28.18
C GLY A 21 -4.98 -13.53 26.84
N VAL A 22 -5.35 -14.24 25.77
CA VAL A 22 -4.79 -14.00 24.43
C VAL A 22 -5.25 -12.63 23.90
N GLN A 23 -6.54 -12.31 24.06
CA GLN A 23 -7.13 -11.07 23.57
C GLN A 23 -6.59 -9.81 24.27
N HIS A 24 -6.20 -9.90 25.55
CA HIS A 24 -5.67 -8.77 26.31
C HIS A 24 -4.14 -8.67 26.26
N LEU A 25 -3.42 -9.79 26.20
CA LEU A 25 -1.96 -9.80 26.28
C LEU A 25 -1.27 -9.83 24.92
N ILE A 26 -1.91 -10.37 23.88
CA ILE A 26 -1.30 -10.54 22.56
C ILE A 26 -1.94 -9.59 21.55
N SER A 27 -3.18 -9.87 21.14
CA SER A 27 -3.90 -9.03 20.18
C SER A 27 -5.39 -9.35 20.18
N LYS A 28 -6.20 -8.36 19.81
CA LYS A 28 -7.62 -8.53 19.51
C LYS A 28 -7.89 -8.81 18.03
N ASP A 29 -6.90 -8.58 17.17
CA ASP A 29 -7.01 -8.84 15.74
C ASP A 29 -6.85 -10.35 15.47
N MET A 30 -7.94 -10.98 15.03
CA MET A 30 -7.95 -12.40 14.73
C MET A 30 -7.03 -12.76 13.56
N GLU A 31 -6.84 -11.86 12.59
CA GLU A 31 -5.93 -12.11 11.48
C GLU A 31 -4.48 -12.10 11.95
N GLU A 32 -4.10 -11.18 12.83
CA GLU A 32 -2.79 -11.13 13.46
C GLU A 32 -2.52 -12.40 14.28
N LEU A 33 -3.47 -12.80 15.14
CA LEU A 33 -3.37 -14.02 15.94
C LEU A 33 -3.20 -15.29 15.08
N LEU A 34 -3.97 -15.41 14.00
CA LEU A 34 -3.85 -16.52 13.05
C LEU A 34 -2.51 -16.49 12.32
N ARG A 35 -1.98 -15.30 12.00
CA ARG A 35 -0.68 -15.13 11.36
C ARG A 35 0.46 -15.59 12.27
N ILE A 36 0.39 -15.26 13.57
CA ILE A 36 1.33 -15.72 14.60
C ILE A 36 1.28 -17.24 14.72
N ALA A 37 0.08 -17.81 14.93
CA ALA A 37 -0.06 -19.26 15.08
C ALA A 37 0.42 -20.03 13.83
N ALA A 38 0.15 -19.50 12.64
CA ALA A 38 0.64 -20.07 11.39
C ALA A 38 2.16 -19.96 11.26
N ALA A 39 2.77 -18.86 11.72
CA ALA A 39 4.22 -18.69 11.73
C ALA A 39 4.89 -19.71 12.67
N ASP A 40 4.39 -19.86 13.89
CA ASP A 40 4.90 -20.84 14.86
C ASP A 40 4.84 -22.26 14.30
N LYS A 41 3.72 -22.63 13.70
CA LYS A 41 3.57 -23.96 13.08
C LYS A 41 4.46 -24.17 11.87
N ARG A 42 4.72 -23.13 11.07
CA ARG A 42 5.70 -23.21 9.98
C ARG A 42 7.12 -23.42 10.51
N GLU A 43 7.51 -22.80 11.61
CA GLU A 43 8.84 -22.99 12.19
C GLU A 43 9.01 -24.42 12.75
N GLU A 44 8.01 -24.95 13.46
CA GLU A 44 8.00 -26.36 13.89
C GLU A 44 8.17 -27.31 12.69
N LEU A 45 7.42 -27.06 11.60
CA LEU A 45 7.49 -27.88 10.40
C LEU A 45 8.83 -27.75 9.69
N LYS A 46 9.44 -26.55 9.69
CA LYS A 46 10.76 -26.30 9.11
C LYS A 46 11.83 -27.14 9.80
N ILE A 47 11.86 -27.14 11.14
CA ILE A 47 12.77 -27.99 11.92
C ILE A 47 12.55 -29.47 11.57
N PHE A 48 11.30 -29.92 11.58
CA PHE A 48 10.96 -31.30 11.22
C PHE A 48 11.41 -31.68 9.80
N SER A 49 11.15 -30.83 8.81
CA SER A 49 11.55 -31.06 7.42
C SER A 49 13.07 -31.10 7.27
N GLY A 50 13.82 -30.28 8.01
CA GLY A 50 15.27 -30.32 8.05
C GLY A 50 15.80 -31.68 8.53
N GLU A 51 15.17 -32.25 9.55
CA GLU A 51 15.49 -33.60 10.01
C GLU A 51 15.16 -34.67 8.97
N VAL A 52 14.00 -34.56 8.31
CA VAL A 52 13.62 -35.47 7.21
C VAL A 52 14.65 -35.43 6.08
N VAL A 53 15.09 -34.25 5.65
CA VAL A 53 16.15 -34.10 4.63
C VAL A 53 17.46 -34.72 5.11
N ARG A 54 17.87 -34.43 6.35
CA ARG A 54 19.10 -34.94 6.95
C ARG A 54 19.13 -36.47 6.99
N PHE A 55 18.01 -37.10 7.35
CA PHE A 55 17.89 -38.55 7.37
C PHE A 55 17.73 -39.14 5.97
N GLY A 56 16.97 -38.48 5.09
CA GLY A 56 16.79 -38.87 3.70
C GLY A 56 18.12 -38.97 2.95
N ASN A 57 18.99 -37.98 3.11
CA ASN A 57 20.35 -37.98 2.54
C ASN A 57 21.26 -39.10 3.07
N ARG A 58 20.88 -39.80 4.14
CA ARG A 58 21.60 -40.96 4.69
C ARG A 58 20.97 -42.30 4.27
N CYS A 59 19.82 -42.28 3.59
CA CYS A 59 19.18 -43.50 3.09
C CYS A 59 20.05 -44.15 2.01
N LYS A 60 20.01 -45.50 1.94
CA LYS A 60 20.68 -46.27 0.88
C LYS A 60 20.07 -46.01 -0.50
N ASP A 61 18.79 -45.69 -0.52
CA ASP A 61 18.05 -45.44 -1.73
C ASP A 61 18.13 -43.95 -2.10
N PRO A 62 18.72 -43.60 -3.27
CA PRO A 62 18.87 -42.22 -3.71
C PRO A 62 17.56 -41.46 -3.90
N GLN A 63 16.41 -42.15 -4.00
CA GLN A 63 15.11 -41.47 -4.16
C GLN A 63 14.76 -40.56 -2.98
N TRP A 64 15.33 -40.81 -1.80
CA TRP A 64 15.12 -40.02 -0.59
C TRP A 64 16.16 -38.90 -0.40
N HIS A 65 17.07 -38.73 -1.36
CA HIS A 65 18.11 -37.70 -1.30
C HIS A 65 17.58 -36.37 -1.86
N ASN A 66 18.19 -35.27 -1.41
CA ASN A 66 17.95 -33.90 -1.89
C ASN A 66 16.48 -33.45 -1.75
N LEU A 67 15.81 -33.90 -0.68
CA LEU A 67 14.42 -33.54 -0.39
C LEU A 67 14.24 -32.05 -0.09
N ASP A 68 15.31 -31.34 0.27
CA ASP A 68 15.37 -29.88 0.46
C ASP A 68 14.78 -29.13 -0.73
N ARG A 69 15.15 -29.53 -1.95
CA ARG A 69 14.64 -28.93 -3.20
C ARG A 69 13.12 -28.99 -3.33
N TYR A 70 12.48 -30.03 -2.79
CA TYR A 70 11.03 -30.16 -2.81
C TYR A 70 10.38 -29.25 -1.77
N PHE A 71 10.94 -29.17 -0.57
CA PHE A 71 10.44 -28.30 0.50
C PHE A 71 10.60 -26.81 0.17
N GLU A 72 11.70 -26.41 -0.48
CA GLU A 72 11.89 -25.03 -0.97
C GLU A 72 10.84 -24.63 -2.02
N LYS A 73 10.50 -25.55 -2.92
CA LYS A 73 9.45 -25.33 -3.93
C LYS A 73 8.06 -25.14 -3.29
N LEU A 74 7.73 -25.96 -2.29
CA LEU A 74 6.49 -25.83 -1.52
C LEU A 74 6.40 -24.49 -0.77
N GLY A 75 7.51 -23.98 -0.24
CA GLY A 75 7.54 -22.69 0.46
C GLY A 75 7.32 -21.48 -0.46
N SER A 76 7.75 -21.57 -1.71
CA SER A 76 7.65 -20.48 -2.70
C SER A 76 6.30 -20.46 -3.45
N GLU A 77 5.65 -21.60 -3.66
CA GLU A 77 4.29 -21.64 -4.23
C GLU A 77 3.22 -21.07 -3.28
N LEU A 78 3.51 -21.00 -1.98
CA LEU A 78 2.56 -20.54 -0.95
C LEU A 78 2.56 -19.03 -0.70
N THR A 79 3.53 -18.26 -1.21
CA THR A 79 3.37 -16.80 -1.30
C THR A 79 2.27 -16.53 -2.33
N PRO A 80 1.11 -15.95 -1.95
CA PRO A 80 0.04 -15.69 -2.90
C PRO A 80 0.50 -14.57 -3.83
N GLN A 81 1.20 -14.93 -4.90
CA GLN A 81 1.64 -14.03 -5.96
C GLN A 81 0.44 -13.23 -6.52
N LYS A 82 -0.77 -13.80 -6.39
CA LYS A 82 -2.04 -13.16 -6.74
C LYS A 82 -2.39 -11.96 -5.86
N GLN A 83 -2.19 -12.04 -4.53
CA GLN A 83 -2.47 -10.93 -3.61
C GLN A 83 -1.48 -9.77 -3.84
N LEU A 84 -0.19 -10.08 -4.02
CA LEU A 84 0.82 -9.07 -4.33
C LEU A 84 0.53 -8.32 -5.64
N LYS A 85 -0.04 -9.02 -6.62
CA LYS A 85 -0.46 -8.41 -7.89
C LYS A 85 -1.66 -7.50 -7.71
N GLU A 86 -2.70 -7.96 -7.02
CA GLU A 86 -3.91 -7.15 -6.75
C GLU A 86 -3.58 -5.90 -5.91
N GLU A 87 -2.68 -6.03 -4.93
CA GLU A 87 -2.21 -4.91 -4.11
C GLU A 87 -1.40 -3.91 -4.93
N ALA A 88 -0.49 -4.38 -5.80
CA ALA A 88 0.25 -3.52 -6.73
C ALA A 88 -0.67 -2.80 -7.73
N ASP A 89 -1.69 -3.48 -8.26
CA ASP A 89 -2.68 -2.88 -9.17
C ASP A 89 -3.50 -1.78 -8.46
N THR A 90 -3.86 -1.99 -7.19
CA THR A 90 -4.58 -1.02 -6.37
C THR A 90 -3.74 0.23 -6.10
N VAL A 91 -2.47 0.04 -5.72
CA VAL A 91 -1.51 1.14 -5.52
C VAL A 91 -1.30 1.93 -6.82
N MET A 92 -1.22 1.25 -7.96
CA MET A 92 -1.10 1.90 -9.26
C MET A 92 -2.30 2.79 -9.58
N GLN A 93 -3.53 2.33 -9.30
CA GLN A 93 -4.74 3.14 -9.53
C GLN A 93 -4.77 4.39 -8.65
N GLN A 94 -4.36 4.28 -7.39
CA GLN A 94 -4.24 5.43 -6.49
C GLN A 94 -3.21 6.44 -7.02
N LEU A 95 -2.06 5.95 -7.50
CA LEU A 95 -1.02 6.80 -8.07
C LEU A 95 -1.52 7.53 -9.32
N MET A 96 -2.22 6.85 -10.23
CA MET A 96 -2.82 7.47 -11.42
C MET A 96 -3.83 8.55 -11.05
N THR A 97 -4.64 8.30 -10.02
CA THR A 97 -5.61 9.29 -9.51
C THR A 97 -4.92 10.53 -8.96
N LEU A 98 -3.85 10.36 -8.18
CA LEU A 98 -3.05 11.47 -7.66
C LEU A 98 -2.39 12.28 -8.78
N VAL A 99 -1.85 11.61 -9.80
CA VAL A 99 -1.27 12.28 -10.98
C VAL A 99 -2.34 13.12 -11.69
N GLN A 100 -3.54 12.58 -11.88
CA GLN A 100 -4.65 13.29 -12.50
C GLN A 100 -5.04 14.55 -11.71
N TYR A 101 -5.23 14.43 -10.39
CA TYR A 101 -5.53 15.59 -9.54
C TYR A 101 -4.42 16.63 -9.54
N THR A 102 -3.17 16.20 -9.59
CA THR A 102 -2.04 17.12 -9.66
C THR A 102 -2.02 17.87 -10.99
N ALA A 103 -2.33 17.21 -12.10
CA ALA A 103 -2.44 17.85 -13.41
C ALA A 103 -3.59 18.89 -13.46
N GLU A 104 -4.76 18.54 -12.91
CA GLU A 104 -5.90 19.45 -12.78
C GLU A 104 -5.54 20.68 -11.95
N LEU A 105 -4.89 20.48 -10.80
CA LEU A 105 -4.43 21.56 -9.95
C LEU A 105 -3.46 22.52 -10.69
N TYR A 106 -2.53 21.97 -11.49
CA TYR A 106 -1.62 22.77 -12.31
C TYR A 106 -2.38 23.61 -13.35
N HIS A 107 -3.42 23.05 -13.98
CA HIS A 107 -4.24 23.77 -14.94
C HIS A 107 -5.02 24.92 -14.30
N GLU A 108 -5.62 24.69 -13.14
CA GLU A 108 -6.34 25.74 -12.39
C GLU A 108 -5.40 26.84 -11.89
N LEU A 109 -4.21 26.48 -11.42
CA LEU A 109 -3.20 27.46 -11.00
C LEU A 109 -2.77 28.35 -12.17
N HIS A 110 -2.61 27.77 -13.37
CA HIS A 110 -2.33 28.54 -14.58
C HIS A 110 -3.51 29.42 -15.01
N ALA A 111 -4.75 28.99 -14.80
CA ALA A 111 -5.91 29.82 -15.06
C ALA A 111 -5.95 31.03 -14.12
N LEU A 112 -5.66 30.82 -12.82
CA LEU A 112 -5.59 31.87 -11.82
C LEU A 112 -4.53 32.92 -12.15
N ASP A 113 -3.33 32.50 -12.55
CA ASP A 113 -2.25 33.41 -12.98
C ASP A 113 -2.69 34.31 -14.15
N ARG A 114 -3.40 33.74 -15.14
CA ARG A 114 -3.97 34.55 -16.24
C ARG A 114 -5.01 35.56 -15.74
N PHE A 115 -5.92 35.14 -14.85
CA PHE A 115 -6.91 36.05 -14.27
C PHE A 115 -6.27 37.19 -13.49
N GLU A 116 -5.20 36.93 -12.74
CA GLU A 116 -4.48 37.95 -12.00
C GLU A 116 -3.79 38.96 -12.94
N GLN A 117 -3.17 38.48 -14.03
CA GLN A 117 -2.56 39.34 -15.03
C GLN A 117 -3.59 40.23 -15.73
N ASP A 118 -4.74 39.68 -16.11
CA ASP A 118 -5.81 40.45 -16.74
C ASP A 118 -6.42 41.46 -15.76
N TYR A 119 -6.56 41.12 -14.48
CA TYR A 119 -7.00 42.04 -13.43
C TYR A 119 -6.03 43.22 -13.25
N ARG A 120 -4.71 42.95 -13.18
CA ARG A 120 -3.69 44.00 -13.11
C ARG A 120 -3.69 44.89 -14.36
N ARG A 121 -3.90 44.33 -15.55
CA ARG A 121 -3.99 45.11 -16.80
C ARG A 121 -5.16 46.09 -16.75
N LYS A 122 -6.34 45.65 -16.29
CA LYS A 122 -7.52 46.51 -16.15
C LYS A 122 -7.30 47.67 -15.18
N LEU A 123 -6.67 47.42 -14.02
CA LEU A 123 -6.29 48.48 -13.08
C LEU A 123 -5.39 49.54 -13.74
N GLN A 124 -4.43 49.11 -14.57
CA GLN A 124 -3.53 50.00 -15.27
C GLN A 124 -4.23 50.81 -16.38
N GLU A 125 -5.21 50.23 -17.07
CA GLU A 125 -6.05 50.92 -18.05
C GLU A 125 -6.97 51.97 -17.38
N GLU A 126 -7.52 51.67 -16.20
CA GLU A 126 -8.29 52.63 -15.39
C GLU A 126 -7.41 53.80 -14.90
N ASP A 127 -6.19 53.55 -14.43
CA ASP A 127 -5.27 54.62 -14.02
C ASP A 127 -4.82 55.51 -15.20
N ASN A 128 -4.55 54.91 -16.37
CA ASN A 128 -4.13 55.66 -17.57
C ASN A 128 -5.28 56.48 -18.17
N SER A 129 -6.52 55.97 -18.13
CA SER A 129 -7.70 56.70 -18.58
C SER A 129 -8.03 57.89 -17.67
N ASN A 130 -7.81 57.75 -16.35
CA ASN A 130 -7.89 58.86 -15.38
C ASN A 130 -6.78 59.91 -15.60
N ALA A 131 -5.57 59.50 -15.97
CA ALA A 131 -4.48 60.42 -16.32
C ALA A 131 -4.76 61.20 -17.63
N ALA A 132 -5.34 60.54 -18.63
CA ALA A 132 -5.74 61.16 -19.90
C ALA A 132 -6.87 62.19 -19.73
N GLN A 133 -7.83 61.95 -18.82
CA GLN A 133 -8.86 62.94 -18.46
C GLN A 133 -8.27 64.16 -17.74
N ARG A 134 -7.29 64.00 -16.84
CA ARG A 134 -6.57 65.12 -16.21
C ARG A 134 -5.74 65.93 -17.21
N GLY A 135 -5.10 65.28 -18.18
CA GLY A 135 -4.38 65.97 -19.27
C GLY A 135 -5.31 66.81 -20.16
N ASN A 136 -6.51 66.29 -20.46
CA ASN A 136 -7.50 67.01 -21.26
C ASN A 136 -8.15 68.19 -20.51
N LEU A 137 -8.34 68.11 -19.18
CA LEU A 137 -8.79 69.28 -18.41
C LEU A 137 -7.72 70.39 -18.36
N CYS A 138 -6.43 70.06 -18.39
CA CYS A 138 -5.36 71.07 -18.35
C CYS A 138 -5.21 71.82 -19.70
N LEU A 139 -5.51 71.15 -20.82
CA LEU A 139 -5.49 71.76 -22.16
C LEU A 139 -6.72 72.62 -22.47
N HIS A 140 -7.79 72.52 -21.70
CA HIS A 140 -9.02 73.30 -21.91
C HIS A 140 -9.06 74.65 -21.14
N PHE A 141 -8.02 74.97 -20.35
CA PHE A 141 -7.91 76.23 -19.59
C PHE A 141 -6.92 77.24 -20.22
N HIS A 142 -6.60 77.13 -21.52
CA HIS A 142 -5.65 78.03 -22.20
C HIS A 142 -6.11 78.56 -23.57
N LEU A 143 -7.42 78.75 -23.76
CA LEU A 143 -7.98 79.55 -24.86
C LEU A 143 -8.93 80.63 -24.32
#